data_AF-A0A813C7Y0-F1
#
_entry.id   AF-A0A813C7Y0-F1
#
_cell.length_a   1.000
_cell.length_b   1.000
_cell.length_c   1.000
_cell.angle_alpha   90.00
_cell.angle_beta   90.00
_cell.angle_gamma   90.00
#
_symmetry.space_group_name_H-M   'P 1'
#
loop_
_entity.id
_entity.type
_entity.pdbx_description
1 polymer ?
#
loop_
_entity_poly.entity_id
_entity_poly.type
_entity_poly.pdbx_seq_one_letter_code
_entity_poly.pdbx_strand_id
1 'polypeptide(L)'
;AFIAAFHKCKLQEDADAALGTDTSLYLGVSLMIFVGFGYLKTFLKAYGLGAVGFTLLISGVGIQWALILESCLRQADFTIDLPALLRANIDVVPVLVSFGALIGRVSPLQIILLVMIELPCFTVHKVCLLRQGEARPLVHDGGGTFLHVFGAYFGLAAASSLGPAGKEKLRSSSYQSDILALIGTVFLWMSWPSFVAAGQATRAAQLQALLNTVLALLSSTVMTFGLSQLLQDGRLDPQTVQNATLAGGVAIGATASVVGPFPP
;
A
#
# COMPACT_ATOMS: atom_id res chain seq x y z
N ALA A 1 -12.64 -12.03 -19.23
CA ALA A 1 -13.73 -12.99 -18.96
C ALA A 1 -14.38 -12.80 -17.58
N PHE A 2 -13.72 -12.18 -16.58
CA PHE A 2 -14.31 -11.98 -15.25
C PHE A 2 -15.14 -10.67 -15.11
N ILE A 3 -14.87 -9.65 -15.94
CA ILE A 3 -15.65 -8.40 -16.02
C ILE A 3 -16.47 -8.41 -17.31
N ALA A 4 -17.48 -9.26 -17.40
CA ALA A 4 -18.46 -9.24 -18.49
C ALA A 4 -19.91 -9.39 -18.02
N ALA A 5 -20.13 -9.56 -16.71
CA ALA A 5 -21.45 -9.51 -16.11
C ALA A 5 -21.52 -8.24 -15.25
N PHE A 6 -22.67 -7.58 -15.22
CA PHE A 6 -22.98 -6.35 -14.47
C PHE A 6 -22.66 -5.03 -15.20
N HIS A 7 -23.50 -4.73 -16.19
CA HIS A 7 -23.57 -3.42 -16.84
C HIS A 7 -24.78 -2.64 -16.34
N LYS A 8 -24.52 -1.55 -15.59
CA LYS A 8 -25.32 -0.33 -15.48
C LYS A 8 -24.46 0.73 -14.79
N CYS A 9 -23.53 1.34 -15.54
CA CYS A 9 -22.78 2.51 -15.08
C CYS A 9 -23.61 3.76 -15.41
N LYS A 10 -24.16 4.42 -14.38
CA LYS A 10 -24.62 5.81 -14.50
C LYS A 10 -23.40 6.69 -14.26
N LEU A 11 -22.82 7.24 -15.33
CA LEU A 11 -21.88 8.35 -15.22
C LEU A 11 -22.71 9.58 -14.84
N GLN A 12 -22.47 10.11 -13.65
CA GLN A 12 -23.17 11.28 -13.15
C GLN A 12 -22.32 12.51 -13.52
N GLU A 13 -22.83 13.30 -14.48
CA GLU A 13 -22.30 14.62 -14.84
C GLU A 13 -22.73 15.60 -13.75
N ASP A 14 -21.83 15.96 -12.83
CA ASP A 14 -21.84 17.21 -12.03
C ASP A 14 -20.71 17.12 -10.97
N ALA A 15 -19.52 17.72 -11.22
CA ALA A 15 -18.53 18.21 -10.22
C ALA A 15 -17.06 18.31 -10.73
N ASP A 16 -16.71 19.29 -11.56
CA ASP A 16 -15.35 19.39 -12.15
C ASP A 16 -14.21 19.52 -11.12
N ALA A 17 -14.40 20.26 -10.02
CA ALA A 17 -13.36 20.47 -9.00
C ALA A 17 -13.17 19.26 -8.05
N ALA A 18 -14.26 18.55 -7.72
CA ALA A 18 -14.19 17.33 -6.93
C ALA A 18 -13.61 16.19 -7.77
N LEU A 19 -14.03 16.08 -9.02
CA LEU A 19 -13.49 15.12 -9.99
C LEU A 19 -11.99 15.30 -10.20
N GLY A 20 -11.51 16.55 -10.30
CA GLY A 20 -10.07 16.83 -10.41
C GLY A 20 -9.26 16.38 -9.19
N THR A 21 -9.80 16.56 -7.99
CA THR A 21 -9.17 16.11 -6.74
C THR A 21 -9.14 14.59 -6.64
N ASP A 22 -10.27 13.92 -6.87
CA ASP A 22 -10.38 12.47 -6.77
C ASP A 22 -9.54 11.77 -7.84
N THR A 23 -9.44 12.35 -9.04
CA THR A 23 -8.56 11.85 -10.11
C THR A 23 -7.09 11.95 -9.71
N SER A 24 -6.69 13.04 -9.06
CA SER A 24 -5.30 13.23 -8.60
C SER A 24 -4.94 12.22 -7.51
N LEU A 25 -5.84 12.00 -6.55
CA LEU A 25 -5.67 11.01 -5.48
C LEU A 25 -5.59 9.59 -6.07
N TYR A 26 -6.48 9.26 -7.00
CA TYR A 26 -6.47 7.98 -7.70
C TYR A 26 -5.17 7.74 -8.46
N LEU A 27 -4.67 8.74 -9.18
CA LEU A 27 -3.40 8.61 -9.91
C LEU A 27 -2.23 8.38 -8.95
N GLY A 28 -2.16 9.15 -7.85
CA GLY A 28 -1.14 8.97 -6.82
C GLY A 28 -1.16 7.55 -6.25
N VAL A 29 -2.33 7.08 -5.80
CA VAL A 29 -2.46 5.73 -5.25
C VAL A 29 -2.13 4.67 -6.30
N SER A 30 -2.59 4.82 -7.55
CA SER A 30 -2.27 3.87 -8.63
C SER A 30 -0.76 3.78 -8.89
N LEU A 31 -0.05 4.92 -8.92
CA LEU A 31 1.40 4.93 -9.07
C LEU A 31 2.10 4.22 -7.90
N MET A 32 1.62 4.42 -6.68
CA MET A 32 2.09 3.71 -5.49
C MET A 32 1.95 2.19 -5.62
N ILE A 33 0.79 1.73 -6.10
CA ILE A 33 0.47 0.31 -6.28
C ILE A 33 1.31 -0.33 -7.37
N PHE A 34 1.29 0.22 -8.58
CA PHE A 34 1.85 -0.44 -9.76
C PHE A 34 3.35 -0.21 -9.92
N VAL A 35 3.80 1.03 -9.71
CA VAL A 35 5.22 1.37 -9.87
C VAL A 35 5.92 1.26 -8.52
N GLY A 36 5.39 1.88 -7.48
CA GLY A 36 5.99 1.94 -6.15
C GLY A 36 6.28 0.56 -5.57
N PHE A 37 5.23 -0.20 -5.24
CA PHE A 37 5.36 -1.54 -4.66
C PHE A 37 6.00 -2.55 -5.62
N GLY A 38 5.80 -2.39 -6.93
CA GLY A 38 6.35 -3.28 -7.95
C GLY A 38 7.86 -3.15 -8.05
N TYR A 39 8.36 -1.93 -8.24
CA TYR A 39 9.78 -1.67 -8.39
C TYR A 39 10.52 -1.75 -7.05
N LEU A 40 9.95 -1.35 -5.91
CA LEU A 40 10.65 -1.47 -4.61
C LEU A 40 11.14 -2.90 -4.35
N LYS A 41 10.34 -3.87 -4.80
CA LYS A 41 10.59 -5.30 -4.68
C LYS A 41 11.61 -5.86 -5.68
N THR A 42 12.09 -5.07 -6.65
CA THR A 42 13.08 -5.52 -7.63
C THR A 42 14.49 -5.60 -7.07
N PHE A 43 14.72 -5.27 -5.79
CA PHE A 43 16.04 -5.34 -5.16
C PHE A 43 16.66 -6.76 -5.26
N LEU A 44 15.84 -7.81 -5.34
CA LEU A 44 16.30 -9.18 -5.62
C LEU A 44 16.80 -9.31 -7.06
N LYS A 45 18.12 -9.44 -7.23
CA LYS A 45 18.79 -9.40 -8.56
C LYS A 45 18.28 -10.42 -9.58
N ALA A 46 17.78 -11.57 -9.11
CA ALA A 46 17.29 -12.66 -9.96
C ALA A 46 15.76 -12.79 -9.97
N TYR A 47 15.03 -11.81 -9.40
CA TYR A 47 13.58 -11.89 -9.24
C TYR A 47 12.85 -10.61 -9.70
N GLY A 48 13.51 -9.66 -10.36
CA GLY A 48 12.89 -8.40 -10.79
C GLY A 48 11.62 -8.59 -11.64
N LEU A 49 11.61 -9.54 -12.57
CA LEU A 49 10.41 -9.86 -13.37
C LEU A 49 9.27 -10.41 -12.52
N GLY A 50 9.59 -11.28 -11.55
CA GLY A 50 8.61 -11.81 -10.59
C GLY A 50 8.07 -10.72 -9.67
N ALA A 51 8.92 -9.81 -9.21
CA ALA A 51 8.54 -8.68 -8.36
C ALA A 51 7.48 -7.80 -9.03
N VAL A 52 7.76 -7.32 -10.24
CA VAL A 52 6.83 -6.44 -10.98
C VAL A 52 5.63 -7.24 -11.49
N GLY A 53 5.85 -8.42 -12.08
CA GLY A 53 4.79 -9.24 -12.66
C GLY A 53 3.78 -9.75 -11.63
N PHE A 54 4.25 -10.17 -10.45
CA PHE A 54 3.33 -10.61 -9.38
C PHE A 54 2.65 -9.44 -8.70
N THR A 55 3.28 -8.27 -8.64
CA THR A 55 2.58 -7.05 -8.21
C THR A 55 1.42 -6.73 -9.16
N LEU A 56 1.63 -6.82 -10.48
CA LEU A 56 0.55 -6.67 -11.46
C LEU A 56 -0.56 -7.72 -11.27
N LEU A 57 -0.20 -8.98 -11.01
CA LEU A 57 -1.16 -10.05 -10.75
C LEU A 57 -1.98 -9.81 -9.48
N ILE A 58 -1.30 -9.47 -8.37
CA ILE A 58 -1.94 -9.13 -7.09
C ILE A 58 -2.91 -7.97 -7.28
N SER A 59 -2.46 -6.88 -7.90
CA SER A 59 -3.29 -5.70 -8.12
C SER A 59 -4.47 -5.98 -9.04
N GLY A 60 -4.23 -6.68 -10.16
CA GLY A 60 -5.29 -7.01 -11.11
C GLY A 60 -6.40 -7.88 -10.50
N VAL A 61 -6.04 -8.96 -9.81
CA VAL A 61 -7.01 -9.85 -9.15
C VAL A 61 -7.60 -9.19 -7.92
N GLY A 62 -6.76 -8.57 -7.10
CA GLY A 62 -7.12 -7.97 -5.81
C GLY A 62 -8.08 -6.80 -5.95
N ILE A 63 -7.89 -5.89 -6.91
CA ILE A 63 -8.80 -4.74 -7.07
C ILE A 63 -10.20 -5.21 -7.44
N GLN A 64 -10.31 -6.16 -8.37
CA GLN A 64 -11.61 -6.76 -8.73
C GLN A 64 -12.25 -7.46 -7.53
N TRP A 65 -11.46 -8.19 -6.75
CA TRP A 65 -11.95 -8.91 -5.59
C TRP A 65 -12.39 -7.97 -4.45
N ALA A 66 -11.66 -6.88 -4.21
CA ALA A 66 -11.99 -5.84 -3.24
C ALA A 66 -13.34 -5.18 -3.55
N LEU A 67 -13.59 -4.82 -4.82
CA LEU A 67 -14.86 -4.22 -5.25
C LEU A 67 -16.05 -5.13 -4.91
N ILE A 68 -15.92 -6.43 -5.16
CA ILE A 68 -16.96 -7.43 -4.87
C ILE A 68 -17.14 -7.57 -3.36
N LEU A 69 -16.06 -7.77 -2.62
CA LEU A 69 -16.09 -7.96 -1.16
C LEU A 69 -16.70 -6.77 -0.42
N GLU A 70 -16.33 -5.54 -0.82
CA GLU A 70 -16.86 -4.33 -0.18
C GLU A 70 -18.37 -4.20 -0.41
N SER A 71 -18.85 -4.40 -1.64
CA SER A 71 -20.29 -4.37 -1.96
C SER A 71 -21.07 -5.45 -1.19
N CYS A 72 -20.56 -6.69 -1.17
CA CYS A 72 -21.21 -7.79 -0.46
C CYS A 72 -21.29 -7.57 1.05
N LEU A 73 -20.19 -7.14 1.70
CA LEU A 73 -20.13 -6.99 3.16
C LEU A 73 -20.88 -5.75 3.68
N ARG A 74 -20.98 -4.70 2.85
CA ARG A 74 -21.75 -3.50 3.18
C ARG A 74 -23.23 -3.60 2.82
N GLN A 75 -23.66 -4.67 2.14
CA GLN A 75 -25.01 -4.81 1.59
C GLN A 75 -25.42 -3.59 0.76
N ALA A 76 -24.46 -3.05 0.00
CA ALA A 76 -24.63 -1.86 -0.83
C ALA A 76 -24.72 -2.26 -2.31
N ASP A 77 -25.37 -1.43 -3.11
CA ASP A 77 -25.44 -1.62 -4.56
C ASP A 77 -24.04 -1.73 -5.17
N PHE A 78 -23.88 -2.65 -6.12
CA PHE A 78 -22.62 -2.85 -6.83
C PHE A 78 -22.44 -1.74 -7.88
N THR A 79 -21.83 -0.63 -7.48
CA THR A 79 -21.50 0.50 -8.34
C THR A 79 -19.98 0.64 -8.48
N ILE A 80 -19.52 0.71 -9.73
CA ILE A 80 -18.10 0.97 -10.03
C ILE A 80 -17.97 2.44 -10.42
N ASP A 81 -17.51 3.26 -9.47
CA ASP A 81 -17.14 4.65 -9.65
C ASP A 81 -15.69 4.90 -9.23
N LEU A 82 -15.17 6.11 -9.46
CA LEU A 82 -13.79 6.46 -9.12
C LEU A 82 -13.49 6.32 -7.62
N PRO A 83 -14.37 6.73 -6.68
CA PRO A 83 -14.18 6.45 -5.26
C PRO A 83 -14.13 4.95 -4.92
N ALA A 84 -14.96 4.11 -5.52
CA ALA A 84 -14.91 2.66 -5.32
C ALA A 84 -13.60 2.07 -5.83
N LEU A 85 -13.12 2.51 -7.01
CA LEU A 85 -11.81 2.10 -7.53
C LEU A 85 -10.65 2.57 -6.64
N LEU A 86 -10.70 3.79 -6.11
CA LEU A 86 -9.71 4.30 -5.18
C LEU A 86 -9.66 3.48 -3.89
N ARG A 87 -10.82 3.20 -3.27
CA ARG A 87 -10.93 2.33 -2.09
C ARG A 87 -10.41 0.92 -2.37
N ALA A 88 -10.76 0.34 -3.51
CA ALA A 88 -10.30 -0.98 -3.91
C ALA A 88 -8.77 -1.05 -4.10
N ASN A 89 -8.15 0.02 -4.62
CA ASN A 89 -6.68 0.09 -4.69
C ASN A 89 -6.04 0.11 -3.30
N ILE A 90 -6.61 0.89 -2.37
CA ILE A 90 -6.12 0.95 -0.97
C ILE A 90 -6.26 -0.43 -0.30
N ASP A 91 -7.37 -1.12 -0.52
CA ASP A 91 -7.64 -2.43 0.09
C ASP A 91 -6.67 -3.53 -0.34
N VAL A 92 -6.02 -3.39 -1.50
CA VAL A 92 -5.01 -4.34 -1.99
C VAL A 92 -3.64 -4.14 -1.36
N VAL A 93 -3.36 -2.96 -0.80
CA VAL A 93 -2.06 -2.67 -0.16
C VAL A 93 -1.65 -3.71 0.88
N PRO A 94 -2.49 -4.15 1.84
CA PRO A 94 -2.07 -5.17 2.80
C PRO A 94 -1.53 -6.44 2.13
N VAL A 95 -2.13 -6.89 1.02
CA VAL A 95 -1.65 -8.05 0.25
C VAL A 95 -0.30 -7.77 -0.42
N LEU A 96 -0.07 -6.56 -0.91
CA LEU A 96 1.22 -6.14 -1.48
C LEU A 96 2.32 -6.00 -0.41
N VAL A 97 1.95 -5.67 0.82
CA VAL A 97 2.83 -5.69 1.99
C VAL A 97 3.15 -7.14 2.36
N SER A 98 2.15 -8.01 2.45
CA SER A 98 2.32 -9.46 2.68
C SER A 98 3.23 -10.11 1.64
N PHE A 99 3.06 -9.74 0.36
CA PHE A 99 3.92 -10.21 -0.71
C PHE A 99 5.40 -9.86 -0.48
N GLY A 100 5.71 -8.74 0.18
CA GLY A 100 7.07 -8.38 0.57
C GLY A 100 7.74 -9.46 1.45
N ALA A 101 6.99 -10.11 2.34
CA ALA A 101 7.50 -11.22 3.17
C ALA A 101 7.64 -12.55 2.40
N LEU A 102 6.96 -12.68 1.26
CA LEU A 102 6.84 -13.91 0.47
C LEU A 102 7.65 -13.88 -0.83
N ILE A 103 8.21 -12.73 -1.19
CA ILE A 103 8.89 -12.49 -2.45
C ILE A 103 10.02 -13.50 -2.68
N GLY A 104 10.09 -14.06 -3.89
CA GLY A 104 11.09 -15.08 -4.23
C GLY A 104 10.86 -16.44 -3.59
N ARG A 105 9.67 -16.70 -3.02
CA ARG A 105 9.31 -17.98 -2.38
C ARG A 105 8.00 -18.58 -2.84
N VAL A 106 7.20 -17.84 -3.59
CA VAL A 106 5.82 -18.21 -3.95
C VAL A 106 5.64 -18.30 -5.46
N SER A 107 4.76 -19.19 -5.90
CA SER A 107 4.34 -19.35 -7.29
C SER A 107 3.16 -18.42 -7.63
N PRO A 108 2.84 -18.20 -8.92
CA PRO A 108 1.68 -17.40 -9.31
C PRO A 108 0.36 -17.91 -8.71
N LEU A 109 0.20 -19.23 -8.59
CA LEU A 109 -0.99 -19.83 -7.97
C LEU A 109 -1.06 -19.52 -6.47
N GLN A 110 0.07 -19.58 -5.77
CA GLN A 110 0.13 -19.22 -4.34
C GLN A 110 -0.17 -17.73 -4.12
N ILE A 111 0.24 -16.85 -5.04
CA ILE A 111 -0.13 -15.44 -5.03
C ILE A 111 -1.65 -15.25 -5.19
N ILE A 112 -2.27 -15.97 -6.12
CA ILE A 112 -3.74 -15.91 -6.28
C ILE A 112 -4.42 -16.39 -4.99
N LEU A 113 -3.97 -17.51 -4.40
CA LEU A 113 -4.52 -18.00 -3.14
C LEU A 113 -4.34 -17.00 -1.99
N LEU A 114 -3.19 -16.34 -1.92
CA LEU A 114 -2.93 -15.27 -0.96
C LEU A 114 -3.99 -14.16 -1.09
N VAL A 115 -4.19 -13.64 -2.31
CA VAL A 115 -5.20 -12.60 -2.58
C VAL A 115 -6.61 -13.06 -2.18
N MET A 116 -6.98 -14.30 -2.55
CA MET A 116 -8.31 -14.83 -2.30
C MET A 116 -8.60 -15.07 -0.82
N ILE A 117 -7.57 -15.25 0.02
CA ILE A 117 -7.71 -15.52 1.47
C ILE A 117 -7.52 -14.25 2.29
N GLU A 118 -6.43 -13.52 2.04
CA GLU A 118 -6.03 -12.36 2.82
C GLU A 118 -7.01 -11.20 2.67
N LEU A 119 -7.46 -10.93 1.44
CA LEU A 119 -8.32 -9.78 1.16
C LEU A 119 -9.69 -9.89 1.86
N PRO A 120 -10.42 -11.03 1.84
CA PRO A 120 -11.62 -11.17 2.67
C PRO A 120 -11.36 -10.99 4.16
N CYS A 121 -10.27 -11.54 4.70
CA CYS A 121 -9.90 -11.36 6.10
C CYS A 121 -9.70 -9.87 6.43
N PHE A 122 -8.99 -9.14 5.57
CA PHE A 122 -8.80 -7.70 5.71
C PHE A 122 -10.13 -6.95 5.65
N THR A 123 -10.97 -7.20 4.63
CA THR A 123 -12.24 -6.49 4.46
C THR A 123 -13.20 -6.75 5.63
N VAL A 124 -13.30 -8.00 6.13
CA VAL A 124 -14.10 -8.32 7.32
C VAL A 124 -13.57 -7.57 8.53
N HIS A 125 -12.25 -7.59 8.77
CA HIS A 125 -11.64 -6.89 9.90
C HIS A 125 -11.92 -5.38 9.83
N LYS A 126 -11.72 -4.76 8.66
CA LYS A 126 -12.02 -3.35 8.39
C LYS A 126 -13.48 -3.02 8.68
N VAL A 127 -14.44 -3.80 8.15
CA VAL A 127 -15.88 -3.55 8.33
C VAL A 127 -16.31 -3.75 9.79
N CYS A 128 -15.79 -4.77 10.48
CA CYS A 128 -16.06 -5.00 11.90
C CYS A 128 -15.58 -3.83 12.77
N LEU A 129 -14.35 -3.35 12.55
CA LEU A 129 -13.81 -2.20 13.29
C LEU A 129 -14.63 -0.92 13.05
N LEU A 130 -15.08 -0.68 11.81
CA LEU A 130 -15.96 0.45 11.49
C LEU A 130 -17.31 0.39 12.24
N ARG A 131 -17.84 -0.82 12.47
CA ARG A 131 -19.09 -1.05 13.21
C ARG A 131 -18.94 -0.83 14.71
N GLN A 132 -17.76 -1.05 15.29
CA GLN A 132 -17.52 -0.98 16.73
C GLN A 132 -17.45 0.44 17.31
N GLY A 133 -17.66 1.51 16.52
CA GLY A 133 -17.87 2.87 17.00
C GLY A 133 -16.62 3.54 17.59
N GLU A 134 -16.14 3.03 18.72
CA GLU A 134 -14.94 3.48 19.46
C GLU A 134 -13.64 3.18 18.69
N ALA A 135 -13.62 2.12 17.87
CA ALA A 135 -12.48 1.75 17.04
C ALA A 135 -12.46 2.45 15.66
N ARG A 136 -13.44 3.30 15.35
CA ARG A 136 -13.52 4.02 14.06
C ARG A 136 -12.27 4.87 13.76
N PRO A 137 -11.63 5.56 14.71
CA PRO A 137 -10.41 6.32 14.43
C PRO A 137 -9.27 5.46 13.88
N LEU A 138 -9.19 4.18 14.26
CA LEU A 138 -8.16 3.25 13.78
C LEU A 138 -8.32 2.88 12.29
N VAL A 139 -9.54 2.95 11.76
CA VAL A 139 -9.84 2.69 10.34
C VAL A 139 -9.91 3.99 9.52
N HIS A 140 -10.12 5.13 10.18
CA HIS A 140 -10.06 6.46 9.58
C HIS A 140 -8.63 7.00 9.41
N ASP A 141 -7.61 6.16 9.60
CA ASP A 141 -6.19 6.46 9.42
C ASP A 141 -5.75 6.69 7.96
N GLY A 142 -6.70 6.90 7.06
CA GLY A 142 -6.40 7.05 5.64
C GLY A 142 -5.95 5.76 4.96
N GLY A 143 -6.03 4.59 5.62
CA GLY A 143 -5.36 3.37 5.17
C GLY A 143 -3.84 3.43 5.37
N GLY A 144 -3.32 4.30 6.23
CA GLY A 144 -1.89 4.50 6.39
C GLY A 144 -1.21 3.45 7.28
N THR A 145 -1.63 3.29 8.53
CA THR A 145 -0.91 2.48 9.52
C THR A 145 -1.55 1.10 9.70
N PHE A 146 -2.87 1.05 9.87
CA PHE A 146 -3.66 -0.14 10.16
C PHE A 146 -3.45 -1.24 9.13
N LEU A 147 -3.55 -0.92 7.84
CA LEU A 147 -3.39 -1.93 6.79
C LEU A 147 -1.94 -2.38 6.60
N HIS A 148 -0.95 -1.54 6.93
CA HIS A 148 0.46 -1.91 6.84
C HIS A 148 0.79 -2.89 7.98
N VAL A 149 0.26 -2.63 9.17
CA VAL A 149 0.33 -3.56 10.31
C VAL A 149 -0.35 -4.88 9.96
N PHE A 150 -1.58 -4.83 9.45
CA PHE A 150 -2.30 -6.04 9.03
C PHE A 150 -1.50 -6.87 8.03
N GLY A 151 -1.07 -6.26 6.92
CA GLY A 151 -0.32 -6.95 5.86
C GLY A 151 1.05 -7.45 6.34
N ALA A 152 1.76 -6.68 7.17
CA ALA A 152 3.05 -7.10 7.69
C ALA A 152 2.92 -8.39 8.53
N TYR A 153 1.96 -8.43 9.46
CA TYR A 153 1.74 -9.61 10.30
C TYR A 153 1.15 -10.79 9.53
N PHE A 154 0.23 -10.54 8.58
CA PHE A 154 -0.30 -11.59 7.72
C PHE A 154 0.80 -12.22 6.86
N GLY A 155 1.63 -11.39 6.21
CA GLY A 155 2.77 -11.82 5.43
C GLY A 155 3.79 -12.62 6.24
N LEU A 156 4.10 -12.20 7.47
CA LEU A 156 4.98 -12.96 8.37
C LEU A 156 4.37 -14.32 8.75
N ALA A 157 3.07 -14.39 9.03
CA ALA A 157 2.39 -15.65 9.32
C ALA A 157 2.38 -16.59 8.11
N ALA A 158 2.11 -16.07 6.91
CA ALA A 158 2.18 -16.82 5.67
C ALA A 158 3.62 -17.31 5.39
N ALA A 159 4.63 -16.45 5.58
CA ALA A 159 6.04 -16.79 5.39
C ALA A 159 6.51 -17.87 6.36
N SER A 160 6.04 -17.82 7.62
CA SER A 160 6.27 -18.85 8.63
C SER A 160 5.65 -20.19 8.22
N SER A 161 4.43 -20.16 7.68
CA SER A 161 3.71 -21.35 7.21
C SER A 161 4.39 -22.03 6.00
N LEU A 162 5.15 -21.28 5.19
CA LEU A 162 5.97 -21.83 4.11
C LEU A 162 7.27 -22.49 4.61
N GLY A 163 7.56 -22.44 5.91
CA GLY A 163 8.79 -22.97 6.50
C GLY A 163 10.01 -22.06 6.28
N PRO A 164 11.22 -22.53 6.64
CA PRO A 164 12.44 -21.74 6.51
C PRO A 164 12.81 -21.49 5.04
N ALA A 165 13.32 -20.29 4.76
CA ALA A 165 13.87 -19.97 3.44
C ALA A 165 15.20 -20.72 3.23
N GLY A 166 15.37 -21.38 2.08
CA GLY A 166 16.65 -21.98 1.69
C GLY A 166 17.79 -20.96 1.57
N LYS A 167 19.03 -21.40 1.75
CA LYS A 167 20.24 -20.57 1.56
C LYS A 167 20.55 -20.42 0.06
N GLU A 168 19.92 -19.46 -0.60
CA GLU A 168 20.15 -19.18 -2.03
C GLU A 168 20.98 -17.92 -2.27
N LYS A 169 22.08 -18.05 -3.02
CA LYS A 169 22.90 -16.92 -3.50
C LYS A 169 22.14 -15.94 -4.42
N LEU A 170 20.98 -16.36 -4.94
CA LEU A 170 20.13 -15.57 -5.82
C LEU A 170 19.22 -14.59 -5.06
N ARG A 171 19.18 -14.68 -3.71
CA ARG A 171 18.41 -13.78 -2.84
C ARG A 171 19.14 -12.47 -2.48
N SER A 172 20.32 -12.21 -3.04
CA SER A 172 21.02 -10.94 -2.81
C SER A 172 20.60 -9.86 -3.81
N SER A 173 20.91 -8.60 -3.51
CA SER A 173 20.84 -7.51 -4.48
C SER A 173 22.11 -7.42 -5.35
N SER A 174 22.05 -6.56 -6.37
CA SER A 174 23.14 -6.04 -7.17
C SER A 174 22.94 -4.54 -7.36
N TYR A 175 23.98 -3.82 -7.80
CA TYR A 175 23.88 -2.38 -8.06
C TYR A 175 22.68 -2.02 -8.97
N GLN A 176 22.49 -2.77 -10.05
CA GLN A 176 21.39 -2.54 -10.99
C GLN A 176 20.03 -2.80 -10.36
N SER A 177 19.89 -3.87 -9.59
CA SER A 177 18.62 -4.21 -8.94
C SER A 177 18.26 -3.22 -7.84
N ASP A 178 19.27 -2.70 -7.12
CA ASP A 178 19.10 -1.65 -6.11
C ASP A 178 18.73 -0.30 -6.72
N ILE A 179 19.31 0.09 -7.87
CA ILE A 179 18.91 1.30 -8.60
C ILE A 179 17.45 1.17 -9.09
N LEU A 180 17.05 0.01 -9.61
CA LEU A 180 15.66 -0.22 -9.99
C LEU A 180 14.71 -0.17 -8.78
N ALA A 181 15.14 -0.69 -7.63
CA ALA A 181 14.36 -0.62 -6.39
C ALA A 181 14.17 0.81 -5.87
N LEU A 182 15.16 1.68 -6.07
CA LEU A 182 15.05 3.10 -5.76
C LEU A 182 14.00 3.83 -6.60
N ILE A 183 13.71 3.39 -7.84
CA ILE A 183 12.58 3.92 -8.61
C ILE A 183 11.28 3.69 -7.83
N GLY A 184 11.05 2.47 -7.36
CA GLY A 184 9.88 2.15 -6.54
C GLY A 184 9.83 2.97 -5.26
N THR A 185 10.97 3.12 -4.58
CA THR A 185 11.10 3.96 -3.38
C THR A 185 10.64 5.39 -3.64
N VAL A 186 11.13 6.02 -4.70
CA VAL A 186 10.79 7.41 -5.04
C VAL A 186 9.31 7.56 -5.39
N PHE A 187 8.72 6.62 -6.14
CA PHE A 187 7.29 6.66 -6.44
C PHE A 187 6.41 6.44 -5.21
N LEU A 188 6.80 5.54 -4.29
CA LEU A 188 6.13 5.39 -3.00
C LEU A 188 6.21 6.70 -2.21
N TRP A 189 7.41 7.28 -2.08
CA TRP A 189 7.65 8.51 -1.32
C TRP A 189 6.79 9.68 -1.84
N MET A 190 6.79 9.92 -3.15
CA MET A 190 6.01 11.01 -3.76
C MET A 190 4.50 10.79 -3.70
N SER A 191 4.06 9.53 -3.76
CA SER A 191 2.63 9.20 -3.82
C SER A 191 1.99 9.01 -2.45
N TRP A 192 2.79 8.80 -1.40
CA TRP A 192 2.32 8.57 -0.03
C TRP A 192 1.36 9.64 0.49
N PRO A 193 1.62 10.95 0.27
CA PRO A 193 0.68 11.99 0.73
C PRO A 193 -0.69 11.87 0.09
N SER A 194 -0.77 11.45 -1.19
CA SER A 194 -2.04 11.17 -1.86
C SER A 194 -2.73 9.96 -1.25
N PHE A 195 -1.97 8.92 -0.92
CA PHE A 195 -2.48 7.70 -0.30
C PHE A 195 -3.12 7.96 1.07
N VAL A 196 -2.43 8.66 1.96
CA VAL A 196 -2.96 8.97 3.30
C VAL A 196 -4.13 9.97 3.22
N ALA A 197 -4.06 10.94 2.31
CA ALA A 197 -5.16 11.87 2.07
C ALA A 197 -6.41 11.18 1.49
N ALA A 198 -6.25 10.15 0.65
CA ALA A 198 -7.35 9.47 -0.02
C ALA A 198 -8.36 8.82 0.93
N GLY A 199 -7.95 8.40 2.13
CA GLY A 199 -8.87 7.85 3.13
C GLY A 199 -9.45 8.90 4.10
N GLN A 200 -9.23 10.20 3.88
CA GLN A 200 -9.82 11.27 4.69
C GLN A 200 -11.18 11.73 4.15
N ALA A 201 -12.13 11.95 5.05
CA ALA A 201 -13.53 12.24 4.69
C ALA A 201 -13.80 13.71 4.30
N THR A 202 -12.96 14.65 4.73
CA THR A 202 -13.16 16.09 4.48
C THR A 202 -11.96 16.71 3.79
N ARG A 203 -12.19 17.77 3.02
CA ARG A 203 -11.11 18.47 2.30
C ARG A 203 -10.04 19.05 3.24
N ALA A 204 -10.45 19.55 4.40
CA ALA A 204 -9.54 20.06 5.42
C ALA A 204 -8.66 18.92 5.98
N ALA A 205 -9.26 17.78 6.31
CA ALA A 205 -8.51 16.60 6.78
C ALA A 205 -7.57 16.04 5.70
N GLN A 206 -7.98 16.04 4.42
CA GLN A 206 -7.12 15.66 3.30
C GLN A 206 -5.87 16.54 3.23
N LEU A 207 -6.04 17.86 3.30
CA LEU A 207 -4.92 18.81 3.22
C LEU A 207 -3.96 18.66 4.41
N GLN A 208 -4.51 18.53 5.63
CA GLN A 208 -3.71 18.32 6.83
C GLN A 208 -2.94 16.99 6.77
N ALA A 209 -3.62 15.91 6.37
CA ALA A 209 -3.00 14.61 6.20
C ALA A 209 -1.87 14.63 5.17
N LEU A 210 -2.06 15.31 4.05
CA LEU A 210 -1.03 15.49 3.02
C LEU A 210 0.20 16.18 3.62
N LEU A 211 0.03 17.34 4.27
CA LEU A 211 1.14 18.11 4.84
C LEU A 211 1.91 17.32 5.89
N ASN A 212 1.20 16.71 6.85
CA ASN A 212 1.81 15.92 7.90
C ASN A 212 2.52 14.68 7.36
N THR A 213 1.99 14.07 6.29
CA THR A 213 2.65 12.93 5.63
C THR A 213 3.97 13.35 4.97
N VAL A 214 4.00 14.51 4.30
CA VAL A 214 5.24 15.04 3.72
C VAL A 214 6.28 15.33 4.80
N LEU A 215 5.88 15.98 5.91
CA LEU A 215 6.79 16.26 7.02
C LEU A 215 7.34 14.98 7.65
N ALA A 216 6.49 13.99 7.90
CA ALA A 216 6.91 12.70 8.45
C ALA A 216 7.89 11.97 7.51
N LEU A 217 7.66 12.00 6.20
CA LEU A 217 8.55 11.43 5.19
C LEU A 217 9.89 12.15 5.10
N LEU A 218 9.90 13.48 5.19
CA LEU A 218 11.14 14.26 5.25
C LEU A 218 11.96 13.87 6.49
N SER A 219 11.31 13.78 7.65
CA SER A 219 11.94 13.36 8.89
C SER A 219 12.49 11.93 8.80
N SER A 220 11.72 10.96 8.32
CA SER A 220 12.21 9.58 8.18
C SER A 220 13.34 9.46 7.16
N THR A 221 13.34 10.26 6.09
CA THR A 221 14.45 10.30 5.14
C THR A 221 15.74 10.81 5.81
N VAL A 222 15.70 11.98 6.47
CA VAL A 222 16.88 12.55 7.15
C VAL A 222 17.39 11.58 8.22
N MET A 223 16.50 11.02 9.03
CA MET A 223 16.85 10.05 10.07
C MET A 223 17.44 8.76 9.47
N THR A 224 16.94 8.29 8.33
CA THR A 224 17.48 7.10 7.67
C THR A 224 18.93 7.33 7.25
N PHE A 225 19.25 8.46 6.61
CA PHE A 225 20.63 8.74 6.20
C PHE A 225 21.56 8.99 7.39
N GLY A 226 21.09 9.71 8.42
CA GLY A 226 21.88 9.97 9.63
C GLY A 226 22.15 8.71 10.44
N LEU A 227 21.12 7.90 10.72
CA LEU A 227 21.27 6.69 11.53
C LEU A 227 21.91 5.53 10.75
N SER A 228 21.67 5.39 9.44
CA SER A 228 22.30 4.32 8.65
C SER A 228 23.83 4.44 8.70
N GLN A 229 24.37 5.65 8.53
CA GLN A 229 25.81 5.88 8.66
C GLN A 229 26.33 5.58 10.07
N LEU A 230 25.60 5.95 11.11
CA LEU A 230 26.00 5.71 12.49
C LEU A 230 25.97 4.22 12.88
N LEU A 231 24.99 3.47 12.36
CA LEU A 231 24.76 2.06 12.70
C LEU A 231 25.51 1.08 11.80
N GLN A 232 26.05 1.54 10.66
CA GLN A 232 26.72 0.69 9.67
C GLN A 232 28.15 1.16 9.36
N ASP A 233 28.91 1.55 10.38
CA ASP A 233 30.33 1.90 10.27
C ASP A 233 30.62 2.94 9.16
N GLY A 234 29.75 3.95 9.04
CA GLY A 234 29.85 5.03 8.06
C GLY A 234 29.36 4.68 6.65
N ARG A 235 28.78 3.49 6.43
CA ARG A 235 28.27 3.06 5.11
C ARG A 235 26.76 3.26 5.01
N LEU A 236 26.30 3.42 3.78
CA LEU A 236 24.87 3.42 3.45
C LEU A 236 24.51 2.09 2.82
N ASP A 237 23.70 1.29 3.52
CA ASP A 237 23.05 0.13 2.92
C ASP A 237 21.88 0.56 2.02
N PRO A 238 21.88 0.16 0.73
CA PRO A 238 20.80 0.49 -0.19
C PRO A 238 19.43 0.04 0.30
N GLN A 239 19.31 -1.15 0.91
CA GLN A 239 18.02 -1.68 1.36
C GLN A 239 17.43 -0.86 2.51
N THR A 240 18.28 -0.39 3.42
CA THR A 240 17.92 0.54 4.48
C THR A 240 17.39 1.85 3.89
N VAL A 241 18.07 2.43 2.89
CA VAL A 241 17.60 3.65 2.22
C VAL A 241 16.28 3.41 1.46
N GLN A 242 16.17 2.32 0.72
CA GLN A 242 14.98 1.98 -0.07
C GLN A 242 13.72 1.83 0.80
N ASN A 243 13.85 1.33 2.04
CA ASN A 243 12.70 0.99 2.88
C ASN A 243 12.50 1.97 4.05
N ALA A 244 13.54 2.32 4.79
CA ALA A 244 13.40 3.11 6.02
C ALA A 244 13.06 4.58 5.76
N THR A 245 13.41 5.13 4.59
CA THR A 245 13.00 6.48 4.17
C THR A 245 11.48 6.63 4.09
N LEU A 246 10.76 5.51 3.87
CA LEU A 246 9.31 5.44 3.75
C LEU A 246 8.58 5.27 5.09
N ALA A 247 9.31 4.92 6.16
CA ALA A 247 8.72 4.54 7.45
C ALA A 247 7.86 5.66 8.08
N GLY A 248 8.22 6.93 7.85
CA GLY A 248 7.44 8.08 8.32
C GLY A 248 6.04 8.12 7.73
N GLY A 249 5.88 7.74 6.46
CA GLY A 249 4.57 7.65 5.80
C GLY A 249 3.68 6.55 6.39
N VAL A 250 4.26 5.41 6.79
CA VAL A 250 3.51 4.36 7.51
C VAL A 250 3.11 4.84 8.91
N ALA A 251 4.05 5.44 9.64
CA ALA A 251 3.88 5.79 11.05
C ALA A 251 2.84 6.91 11.26
N ILE A 252 2.80 7.90 10.37
CA ILE A 252 1.90 9.06 10.52
C ILE A 252 0.44 8.75 10.16
N GLY A 253 0.17 7.66 9.43
CA GLY A 253 -1.14 7.33 8.86
C GLY A 253 -2.31 7.52 9.84
N ALA A 254 -2.23 6.88 11.01
CA ALA A 254 -3.23 6.94 12.09
C ALA A 254 -3.61 8.35 12.54
N THR A 255 -2.68 9.29 12.44
CA THR A 255 -2.81 10.61 13.08
C THR A 255 -2.69 11.77 12.11
N ALA A 256 -2.45 11.50 10.83
CA ALA A 256 -2.06 12.51 9.84
C ALA A 256 -3.06 13.67 9.73
N SER A 257 -4.36 13.43 9.92
CA SER A 257 -5.39 14.46 9.85
C SER A 257 -5.72 15.15 11.18
N VAL A 258 -5.10 14.76 12.30
CA VAL A 258 -5.48 15.26 13.63
C VAL A 258 -4.33 15.89 14.41
N VAL A 259 -3.07 15.54 14.14
CA VAL A 259 -1.92 16.16 14.82
C VAL A 259 -1.51 17.47 14.16
N GLY A 260 -0.94 18.39 14.95
CA GLY A 260 -0.24 19.55 14.42
C GLY A 260 1.06 19.14 13.69
N PRO A 261 1.63 20.04 12.87
CA PRO A 261 2.85 19.75 12.10
C PRO A 261 4.11 19.59 12.98
N PHE A 262 4.05 20.02 14.24
CA PHE A 262 5.11 19.87 15.23
C PHE A 262 4.51 19.27 16.52
N PRO A 263 5.28 18.46 17.27
CA PRO A 263 4.87 18.03 18.60
C PRO A 263 4.60 19.26 19.49
N PRO A 264 3.64 19.15 20.43
CA PRO A 264 3.34 20.22 21.39
C PRO A 264 4.54 20.57 22.28
#